data_AF-A0A536U7P1-F1
#
_entry.id   AF-A0A536U7P1-F1
#
_cell.length_a   1.000
_cell.length_b   1.000
_cell.length_c   1.000
_cell.angle_alpha   90.00
_cell.angle_beta   90.00
_cell.angle_gamma   90.00
#
_symmetry.space_group_name_H-M   'P 1'
#
loop_
_entity.id
_entity.type
_entity.pdbx_description
1 polymer ?
#
loop_
_entity_poly.entity_id
_entity_poly.type
_entity_poly.pdbx_seq_one_letter_code
_entity_poly.pdbx_strand_id
1 'polypeptide(L)'
;MAREVTYAWLPVGLLMSQKFDSMSKMAKVAMPVLVVHGAADRFVPSRFSQQLYDAAISPKTLLLVEGGSHNNSMRTGAAQYRKALGQLFGLRIYGAEDLGAAVANGSGD
;
A
#
# COMPACT_ATOMS: atom_id res chain seq x y z
N MET A 1 -16.90 5.22 2.40
CA MET A 1 -16.02 4.70 3.47
C MET A 1 -16.44 5.13 4.87
N ALA A 2 -16.94 6.35 5.10
CA ALA A 2 -17.46 6.79 6.42
C ALA A 2 -18.89 6.27 6.79
N ARG A 3 -19.31 5.11 6.28
CA ARG A 3 -20.62 4.49 6.63
C ARG A 3 -20.49 3.20 7.44
N GLU A 4 -19.30 2.90 7.94
CA GLU A 4 -19.04 1.63 8.64
C GLU A 4 -18.66 1.79 10.12
N VAL A 5 -18.91 2.99 10.66
CA VAL A 5 -18.97 3.21 12.10
C VAL A 5 -20.29 3.93 12.38
N THR A 6 -21.38 3.18 12.38
CA THR A 6 -22.69 3.70 12.74
C THR A 6 -22.83 3.73 14.26
N TYR A 7 -22.34 4.81 14.89
CA TYR A 7 -22.99 5.27 16.12
C TYR A 7 -24.26 6.00 15.68
N ALA A 8 -25.41 5.30 15.71
CA ALA A 8 -26.69 5.80 15.23
C ALA A 8 -27.14 7.12 15.88
N TRP A 9 -26.54 7.49 17.02
CA TRP A 9 -26.85 8.67 17.81
C TRP A 9 -25.91 9.87 17.58
N LEU A 10 -24.79 9.69 16.85
CA LEU A 10 -23.79 10.74 16.69
C LEU A 10 -23.88 11.35 15.28
N PRO A 11 -23.98 12.69 15.12
CA PRO A 11 -24.05 13.34 13.83
C PRO A 11 -22.66 13.41 13.16
N VAL A 12 -22.06 12.25 12.88
CA VAL A 12 -20.75 12.11 12.25
C VAL A 12 -20.66 12.86 10.91
N GLY A 13 -21.78 13.02 10.20
CA GLY A 13 -21.84 13.81 8.96
C GLY A 13 -21.61 15.32 9.13
N LEU A 14 -21.82 15.88 10.33
CA LEU A 14 -21.55 17.29 10.64
C LEU A 14 -20.12 17.52 11.15
N LEU A 15 -19.52 16.51 11.78
CA LEU A 15 -18.13 16.57 12.29
C LEU A 15 -17.09 16.14 11.23
N MET A 16 -17.48 15.34 10.23
CA MET A 16 -16.61 14.92 9.13
C MET A 16 -16.64 15.89 7.95
N SER A 17 -16.00 17.04 8.09
CA SER A 17 -15.83 18.04 7.02
C SER A 17 -14.90 17.59 5.89
N GLN A 18 -13.99 16.65 6.18
CA GLN A 18 -13.08 16.05 5.20
C GLN A 18 -13.73 14.86 4.53
N LYS A 19 -14.43 15.10 3.42
CA LYS A 19 -14.77 14.05 2.47
C LYS A 19 -13.45 13.53 1.92
N PHE A 20 -12.99 12.38 2.40
CA PHE A 20 -11.89 11.61 1.82
C PHE A 20 -12.29 11.12 0.43
N ASP A 21 -12.44 12.06 -0.50
CA ASP A 21 -12.78 11.82 -1.89
C ASP A 21 -11.55 11.36 -2.68
N SER A 22 -10.72 10.54 -2.04
CA SER A 22 -9.63 9.83 -2.69
C SER A 22 -10.19 8.92 -3.79
N MET A 23 -11.41 8.41 -3.61
CA MET A 23 -12.11 7.59 -4.61
C MET A 23 -12.33 8.33 -5.93
N SER A 24 -12.97 9.51 -5.95
CA SER A 24 -13.20 10.23 -7.21
C SER A 24 -11.93 10.81 -7.82
N LYS A 25 -10.88 10.99 -7.00
CA LYS A 25 -9.56 11.42 -7.47
C LYS A 25 -8.77 10.28 -8.10
N MET A 26 -8.98 9.04 -7.68
CA MET A 26 -8.16 7.90 -8.11
C MET A 26 -8.23 7.64 -9.62
N ALA A 27 -9.41 7.85 -10.22
CA ALA A 27 -9.60 7.75 -11.66
C ALA A 27 -8.79 8.79 -12.46
N LYS A 28 -8.33 9.87 -11.83
CA LYS A 28 -7.55 10.95 -12.47
C LYS A 28 -6.04 10.74 -12.33
N VAL A 29 -5.59 9.72 -11.60
CA VAL A 29 -4.16 9.45 -11.41
C VAL A 29 -3.61 8.77 -12.65
N ALA A 30 -2.80 9.51 -13.42
CA ALA A 30 -2.22 9.08 -14.70
C ALA A 30 -0.79 8.51 -14.58
N MET A 31 -0.42 8.01 -13.41
CA MET A 31 0.91 7.44 -13.12
C MET A 31 0.77 6.07 -12.44
N PRO A 32 1.80 5.22 -12.45
CA PRO A 32 1.78 3.96 -11.74
C PRO A 32 1.44 4.13 -10.25
N VAL A 33 0.55 3.28 -9.73
CA VAL A 33 0.06 3.34 -8.35
C VAL A 33 0.40 2.07 -7.59
N LEU A 34 1.04 2.22 -6.43
CA LEU A 34 1.19 1.14 -5.46
C LEU A 34 0.33 1.44 -4.24
N VAL A 35 -0.66 0.58 -3.97
CA VAL A 35 -1.48 0.62 -2.76
C VAL A 35 -0.95 -0.45 -1.81
N VAL A 36 -0.58 -0.07 -0.58
CA VAL A 36 -0.09 -1.02 0.44
C VAL A 36 -0.97 -0.95 1.67
N HIS A 37 -1.39 -2.10 2.19
CA HIS A 37 -2.25 -2.16 3.36
C HIS A 37 -1.98 -3.39 4.23
N GLY A 38 -2.18 -3.26 5.55
CA GLY A 38 -2.09 -4.40 6.46
C GLY A 38 -3.35 -5.27 6.42
N ALA A 39 -3.24 -6.55 6.11
CA ALA A 39 -4.39 -7.45 6.01
C ALA A 39 -5.16 -7.60 7.34
N ALA A 40 -4.47 -7.43 8.47
CA ALA A 40 -5.01 -7.52 9.82
C ALA A 40 -5.33 -6.14 10.45
N ASP A 41 -5.39 -5.06 9.67
CA ASP A 41 -5.77 -3.75 10.16
C ASP A 41 -7.26 -3.73 10.59
N ARG A 42 -7.49 -3.57 11.90
CA ARG A 42 -8.82 -3.51 12.52
C ARG A 42 -9.37 -2.08 12.60
N PHE A 43 -8.53 -1.06 12.43
CA PHE A 43 -8.94 0.34 12.49
C PHE A 43 -9.36 0.87 11.12
N VAL A 44 -8.61 0.51 10.09
CA VAL A 44 -8.91 0.83 8.69
C VAL A 44 -8.91 -0.47 7.89
N PRO A 45 -10.08 -1.09 7.67
CA PRO A 45 -10.10 -2.41 7.04
C PRO A 45 -9.58 -2.41 5.60
N SER A 46 -8.90 -3.50 5.22
CA SER A 46 -8.22 -3.66 3.93
C SER A 46 -9.14 -3.51 2.71
N ARG A 47 -10.45 -3.75 2.85
CA ARG A 47 -11.44 -3.48 1.79
C ARG A 47 -11.37 -2.05 1.25
N PHE A 48 -10.94 -1.08 2.06
CA PHE A 48 -10.78 0.30 1.60
C PHE A 48 -9.61 0.47 0.64
N SER A 49 -8.50 -0.25 0.88
CA SER A 49 -7.39 -0.32 -0.07
C SER A 49 -7.81 -1.00 -1.38
N GLN A 50 -8.66 -2.03 -1.32
CA GLN A 50 -9.22 -2.69 -2.50
C GLN A 50 -10.08 -1.71 -3.32
N GLN A 51 -10.96 -0.94 -2.67
CA GLN A 51 -11.79 0.05 -3.37
C GLN A 51 -10.95 1.12 -4.09
N LEU A 52 -9.85 1.58 -3.48
CA LEU A 52 -8.93 2.53 -4.13
C LEU A 52 -8.20 1.87 -5.30
N TYR A 53 -7.72 0.64 -5.12
CA TYR A 53 -7.11 -0.13 -6.20
C TYR A 53 -8.08 -0.29 -7.37
N ASP A 54 -9.33 -0.68 -7.13
CA ASP A 54 -10.34 -0.87 -8.18
C ASP A 54 -10.62 0.44 -8.94
N ALA A 55 -10.63 1.57 -8.24
CA ALA A 55 -10.87 2.90 -8.82
C ALA A 55 -9.70 3.45 -9.66
N ALA A 56 -8.48 2.93 -9.51
CA ALA A 56 -7.33 3.34 -10.32
C ALA A 56 -7.40 2.75 -11.75
N ILE A 57 -7.08 3.56 -12.76
CA ILE A 57 -7.09 3.16 -14.19
C ILE A 57 -5.67 2.92 -14.71
N SER A 58 -4.69 3.65 -14.19
CA SER A 58 -3.27 3.49 -14.52
C SER A 58 -2.71 2.15 -14.02
N PRO A 59 -1.51 1.72 -14.49
CA PRO A 59 -0.82 0.55 -13.95
C PRO A 59 -0.83 0.56 -12.43
N LYS A 60 -1.33 -0.51 -11.83
CA LYS A 60 -1.66 -0.53 -10.41
C LYS A 60 -1.26 -1.84 -9.77
N THR A 61 -0.78 -1.75 -8.54
CA THR A 61 -0.43 -2.88 -7.69
C THR A 61 -1.06 -2.70 -6.32
N LEU A 62 -1.67 -3.76 -5.80
CA LEU A 62 -2.13 -3.84 -4.42
C LEU A 62 -1.24 -4.83 -3.65
N LEU A 63 -0.66 -4.39 -2.54
CA LEU A 63 0.12 -5.22 -1.63
C LEU A 63 -0.61 -5.30 -0.29
N LEU A 64 -1.23 -6.45 -0.02
CA LEU A 64 -1.75 -6.79 1.30
C LEU A 64 -0.67 -7.50 2.10
N VAL A 65 -0.27 -6.88 3.21
CA VAL A 65 0.74 -7.44 4.12
C VAL A 65 0.04 -8.36 5.11
N GLU A 66 0.23 -9.66 4.97
CA GLU A 66 -0.26 -10.65 5.93
C GLU A 66 0.33 -10.41 7.33
N GLY A 67 -0.53 -10.47 8.35
CA GLY A 67 -0.18 -10.10 9.72
C GLY A 67 0.10 -8.59 9.92
N GLY A 68 0.00 -7.78 8.87
CA GLY A 68 0.13 -6.33 8.92
C GLY A 68 -1.07 -5.67 9.61
N SER A 69 -0.81 -4.87 10.63
CA SER A 69 -1.77 -3.96 11.29
C SER A 69 -1.64 -2.55 10.74
N HIS A 70 -2.45 -1.63 11.27
CA HIS A 70 -2.42 -0.20 10.96
C HIS A 70 -1.02 0.44 11.07
N ASN A 71 -0.19 -0.02 12.02
CA ASN A 71 1.08 0.63 12.36
C ASN A 71 2.32 -0.19 12.05
N ASN A 72 2.18 -1.42 11.55
CA ASN A 72 3.33 -2.31 11.35
C ASN A 72 3.48 -2.85 9.92
N SER A 73 2.54 -2.58 9.01
CA SER A 73 2.52 -3.15 7.65
C SER A 73 3.85 -2.96 6.90
N MET A 74 4.48 -1.79 7.02
CA MET A 74 5.79 -1.52 6.40
C MET A 74 6.93 -2.36 6.99
N ARG A 75 6.89 -2.65 8.30
CA ARG A 75 7.90 -3.47 8.97
C ARG A 75 7.68 -4.95 8.71
N THR A 76 6.44 -5.41 8.86
CA THR A 76 6.05 -6.82 8.65
C THR A 76 6.23 -7.23 7.19
N GLY A 77 5.90 -6.34 6.24
CA GLY A 77 5.99 -6.57 4.81
C GLY A 77 7.25 -6.00 4.17
N ALA A 78 8.32 -5.73 4.92
CA ALA A 78 9.45 -4.93 4.44
C ALA A 78 10.08 -5.45 3.13
N ALA A 79 10.23 -6.77 3.00
CA ALA A 79 10.78 -7.37 1.78
C ALA A 79 9.84 -7.21 0.58
N GLN A 80 8.56 -7.50 0.78
CA GLN A 80 7.52 -7.34 -0.23
C GLN A 80 7.37 -5.87 -0.64
N TYR A 81 7.45 -4.95 0.31
CA TYR A 81 7.39 -3.51 0.10
C TYR A 81 8.56 -3.02 -0.76
N ARG A 82 9.80 -3.42 -0.43
CA ARG A 82 10.99 -3.10 -1.24
C ARG A 82 10.87 -3.63 -2.67
N LYS A 83 10.42 -4.88 -2.82
CA LYS A 83 10.20 -5.49 -4.15
C LYS A 83 9.16 -4.71 -4.95
N ALA A 84 8.03 -4.36 -4.33
CA ALA A 84 6.95 -3.62 -4.97
C ALA A 84 7.40 -2.21 -5.40
N LEU A 85 8.20 -1.52 -4.58
CA LEU A 85 8.81 -0.25 -4.97
C LEU A 85 9.78 -0.40 -6.14
N GLY A 86 10.60 -1.46 -6.12
CA GLY A 86 11.47 -1.80 -7.24
C GLY A 86 10.72 -1.93 -8.56
N GLN A 87 9.64 -2.70 -8.53
CA GLN A 87 8.77 -2.91 -9.68
C GLN A 87 8.10 -1.60 -10.12
N LEU A 88 7.63 -0.77 -9.19
CA LEU A 88 6.96 0.50 -9.49
C LEU A 88 7.90 1.48 -10.21
N PHE A 89 9.16 1.56 -9.79
CA PHE A 89 10.15 2.49 -10.34
C PHE A 89 11.04 1.89 -11.42
N GLY A 90 10.87 0.61 -11.77
CA GLY A 90 11.76 -0.10 -12.69
C GLY A 90 13.20 -0.25 -12.16
N LEU A 91 13.38 -0.22 -10.83
CA LEU A 91 14.69 -0.33 -10.19
C LEU A 91 15.04 -1.79 -9.96
N ARG A 92 16.30 -2.17 -10.24
CA ARG A 92 16.84 -3.47 -9.81
C ARG A 92 17.09 -3.40 -8.30
N ILE A 93 16.23 -4.06 -7.53
CA ILE A 93 16.38 -4.17 -6.08
C ILE A 93 17.23 -5.41 -5.79
N TYR A 94 18.45 -5.20 -5.31
CA TYR A 94 19.34 -6.26 -4.89
C TYR A 94 18.86 -6.84 -3.54
N GLY A 95 18.61 -8.15 -3.52
CA GLY A 95 18.35 -8.91 -2.29
C GLY A 95 19.63 -9.23 -1.52
N ALA A 96 19.49 -9.77 -0.31
CA ALA A 96 20.62 -10.21 0.49
C ALA A 96 21.47 -11.28 -0.23
N GLU A 97 20.80 -12.14 -1.01
CA GLU A 97 21.45 -13.13 -1.88
C GLU A 97 22.18 -12.52 -3.10
N ASP A 98 21.69 -11.42 -3.66
CA ASP A 98 22.36 -10.73 -4.78
C ASP A 98 23.65 -10.03 -4.34
N LEU A 99 23.69 -9.53 -3.09
CA LEU A 99 24.88 -8.90 -2.51
C LEU A 99 26.01 -9.91 -2.30
N GLY A 100 25.67 -11.16 -1.92
CA GLY A 100 26.65 -12.24 -1.81
C GLY A 100 27.31 -12.59 -3.16
N ALA A 101 26.52 -12.62 -4.24
CA ALA A 101 27.01 -12.90 -5.59
C ALA A 101 27.86 -11.75 -6.17
N ALA A 102 27.48 -10.49 -5.88
CA ALA A 102 28.24 -9.32 -6.34
C ALA A 102 29.61 -9.19 -5.65
N VAL A 103 29.70 -9.51 -4.35
CA VAL A 103 30.97 -9.51 -3.61
C VAL A 103 31.89 -10.65 -4.07
N ALA A 104 31.34 -11.82 -4.38
CA ALA A 104 32.12 -12.96 -4.88
C ALA A 104 32.75 -12.71 -6.27
N ASN A 105 32.14 -11.86 -7.10
CA ASN A 105 32.65 -11.49 -8.42
C ASN A 105 33.58 -10.26 -8.41
N GLY A 106 33.80 -9.62 -7.26
CA GLY A 106 34.60 -8.39 -7.14
C GLY A 106 36.01 -8.58 -6.57
N SER A 107 36.46 -9.81 -6.30
CA SER A 107 37.74 -10.10 -5.63
C SER A 107 38.82 -10.61 -6.58
N GLY A 108 38.87 -10.07 -7.81
CA GLY A 108 39.84 -10.43 -8.83
C GLY A 108 40.39 -9.21 -9.54
N ASP A 109 41.16 -8.39 -8.83
CA ASP A 109 42.14 -7.43 -9.35
C ASP A 109 43.33 -7.37 -8.36
#